data_AF-A0A0K8UDH0-F1
#
_entry.id   AF-A0A0K8UDH0-F1
#
_cell.length_a   1.000
_cell.length_b   1.000
_cell.length_c   1.000
_cell.angle_alpha   90.00
_cell.angle_beta   90.00
_cell.angle_gamma   90.00
#
_symmetry.space_group_name_H-M   'P 1'
#
loop_
_entity.id
_entity.type
_entity.pdbx_description
1 polymer ?
#
loop_
_entity_poly.entity_id
_entity_poly.type
_entity_poly.pdbx_seq_one_letter_code
_entity_poly.pdbx_strand_id
1 'polypeptide(L)'
;MSVSEDQVGRTNDLIDAFGSLNSASGSSNSSSGGYYTGASSSGGTFGGGAIGQLANGFGSSYHSYTANMVADRHAAEYNMRHKNRGMALIFNHENFEVPTLKSRAGTNVDCENLARVLKQLDFDVKVFKDCSLKQLKQHIEWASQQDHRDNDCILVAILSHGELGYIYAKDAQYKLDQIWSYFTPQHCPSLGGKPKLFFIQACQGDRLDPGVTMKRINRTETDGETSMSYKIPLHADFLIAYSTIPGFYSWRNTTRGSWFMQSLCAELAANGKRLDILTLLTFVCQRVAVDFESCTPDNPEMHQQKQIPCITTMLTRILRFGEKGALR
;
A
#
# COMPACT_ATOMS: atom_id res chain seq x y z
N MET A 1 13.25 -19.61 10.24
CA MET A 1 14.57 -19.85 10.87
C MET A 1 15.52 -18.79 10.34
N SER A 2 16.50 -18.38 11.13
CA SER A 2 17.48 -17.33 10.79
C SER A 2 18.57 -17.88 9.87
N VAL A 3 18.91 -17.15 8.82
CA VAL A 3 20.00 -17.52 7.89
C VAL A 3 21.17 -16.55 8.09
N SER A 4 22.34 -17.09 8.40
CA SER A 4 23.62 -16.36 8.54
C SER A 4 24.37 -16.31 7.20
N GLU A 5 24.96 -15.16 6.88
CA GLU A 5 25.72 -14.88 5.64
C GLU A 5 27.18 -15.37 5.71
N ASP A 6 27.78 -15.60 4.53
CA ASP A 6 29.13 -15.07 4.26
C ASP A 6 29.45 -14.90 2.75
N GLN A 7 30.17 -13.78 2.47
CA GLN A 7 31.10 -13.46 1.36
C GLN A 7 30.64 -13.04 -0.07
N VAL A 8 30.48 -11.72 -0.20
CA VAL A 8 30.95 -10.75 -1.23
C VAL A 8 31.61 -11.26 -2.54
N GLY A 9 31.11 -10.75 -3.68
CA GLY A 9 31.84 -10.62 -4.95
C GLY A 9 31.62 -9.23 -5.57
N ARG A 10 32.66 -8.38 -5.59
CA ARG A 10 32.70 -7.08 -6.26
C ARG A 10 32.85 -7.25 -7.77
N THR A 11 32.10 -6.47 -8.56
CA THR A 11 32.57 -5.94 -9.85
C THR A 11 32.04 -4.54 -10.07
N ASN A 12 32.97 -3.60 -10.19
CA ASN A 12 32.78 -2.30 -10.81
C ASN A 12 32.37 -2.50 -12.28
N ASP A 13 31.52 -1.63 -12.82
CA ASP A 13 31.76 -1.03 -14.13
C ASP A 13 30.95 0.26 -14.26
N LEU A 14 31.70 1.35 -14.42
CA LEU A 14 31.29 2.63 -14.97
C LEU A 14 31.10 2.44 -16.48
N ILE A 15 30.12 3.12 -17.09
CA ILE A 15 30.32 3.94 -18.31
C ILE A 15 29.05 4.74 -18.60
N ASP A 16 29.34 5.96 -19.03
CA ASP A 16 28.50 7.09 -19.38
C ASP A 16 27.48 6.86 -20.50
N ALA A 17 26.37 7.58 -20.41
CA ALA A 17 25.63 8.06 -21.58
C ALA A 17 24.95 9.39 -21.26
N PHE A 18 25.76 10.45 -21.12
CA PHE A 18 25.31 11.82 -21.32
C PHE A 18 25.19 12.08 -22.83
N GLY A 19 23.97 12.34 -23.29
CA GLY A 19 23.66 12.82 -24.64
C GLY A 19 22.78 14.05 -24.55
N SER A 20 23.43 15.21 -24.44
CA SER A 20 22.83 16.55 -24.48
C SER A 20 22.44 16.90 -25.91
N LEU A 21 21.24 17.43 -26.14
CA LEU A 21 20.95 18.31 -27.27
C LEU A 21 20.05 19.45 -26.80
N ASN A 22 20.54 20.65 -27.05
CA ASN A 22 20.03 21.93 -26.60
C ASN A 22 19.32 22.66 -27.77
N SER A 23 18.40 23.54 -27.40
CA SER A 23 17.96 24.78 -28.07
C SER A 23 17.21 24.78 -29.42
N ALA A 24 16.00 25.37 -29.41
CA ALA A 24 15.58 26.60 -30.15
C ALA A 24 14.04 26.76 -30.04
N SER A 25 13.52 27.67 -29.21
CA SER A 25 13.04 29.03 -29.54
C SER A 25 11.94 29.11 -30.62
N GLY A 26 10.74 29.58 -30.23
CA GLY A 26 9.66 29.96 -31.14
C GLY A 26 8.46 30.54 -30.38
N SER A 27 8.42 31.85 -30.23
CA SER A 27 7.35 32.67 -29.68
C SER A 27 6.28 32.99 -30.72
N SER A 28 5.00 33.02 -30.31
CA SER A 28 4.00 33.91 -30.93
C SER A 28 2.78 34.11 -30.03
N ASN A 29 2.57 35.39 -29.70
CA ASN A 29 1.38 36.02 -29.15
C ASN A 29 0.15 35.85 -30.07
N SER A 30 -1.05 35.73 -29.50
CA SER A 30 -2.22 36.49 -29.98
C SER A 30 -3.37 36.47 -28.96
N SER A 31 -3.83 37.69 -28.70
CA SER A 31 -4.89 38.18 -27.83
C SER A 31 -6.32 38.03 -28.40
N SER A 32 -7.29 38.52 -27.61
CA SER A 32 -8.71 38.86 -27.91
C SER A 32 -9.69 37.76 -27.50
N GLY A 33 -10.70 37.94 -26.65
CA GLY A 33 -11.48 39.14 -26.29
C GLY A 33 -12.96 38.85 -26.62
N GLY A 34 -13.89 39.05 -25.69
CA GLY A 34 -15.33 38.97 -26.02
C GLY A 34 -16.26 38.60 -24.87
N TYR A 35 -16.85 39.62 -24.26
CA TYR A 35 -17.95 39.60 -23.31
C TYR A 35 -19.27 39.17 -23.98
N TYR A 36 -20.14 38.44 -23.26
CA TYR A 36 -21.60 38.60 -23.39
C TYR A 36 -22.31 38.35 -22.04
N THR A 37 -23.16 39.32 -21.72
CA THR A 37 -24.06 39.44 -20.57
C THR A 37 -25.50 39.06 -20.95
N GLY A 38 -26.30 38.60 -19.99
CA GLY A 38 -27.78 38.52 -20.06
C GLY A 38 -28.31 37.45 -19.11
N ALA A 39 -28.68 37.75 -17.86
CA ALA A 39 -29.91 38.38 -17.38
C ALA A 39 -31.20 37.53 -17.55
N SER A 40 -31.66 36.98 -16.41
CA SER A 40 -33.03 37.02 -15.86
C SER A 40 -34.21 36.45 -16.66
N SER A 41 -34.97 35.50 -16.07
CA SER A 41 -36.25 35.76 -15.37
C SER A 41 -37.20 34.54 -15.27
N SER A 42 -37.63 34.27 -14.03
CA SER A 42 -39.00 33.95 -13.55
C SER A 42 -39.89 32.89 -14.20
N GLY A 43 -40.29 31.91 -13.37
CA GLY A 43 -41.68 31.75 -12.90
C GLY A 43 -42.65 30.87 -13.72
N GLY A 44 -43.28 29.90 -13.05
CA GLY A 44 -44.48 29.24 -13.59
C GLY A 44 -44.82 27.89 -12.96
N THR A 45 -45.58 27.91 -11.87
CA THR A 45 -46.30 26.77 -11.26
C THR A 45 -47.62 26.54 -11.99
N PHE A 46 -48.02 25.29 -12.28
CA PHE A 46 -49.37 24.66 -12.37
C PHE A 46 -49.16 23.23 -12.93
N GLY A 47 -49.79 22.11 -12.54
CA GLY A 47 -50.81 21.74 -11.56
C GLY A 47 -51.19 20.25 -11.80
N GLY A 48 -51.55 19.54 -10.72
CA GLY A 48 -52.52 18.43 -10.69
C GLY A 48 -52.25 17.12 -11.47
N GLY A 49 -51.85 16.07 -10.75
CA GLY A 49 -51.94 14.68 -11.20
C GLY A 49 -51.97 13.73 -10.01
N ALA A 50 -53.13 13.13 -9.76
CA ALA A 50 -53.41 12.26 -8.62
C ALA A 50 -52.67 10.91 -8.72
N ILE A 51 -51.54 10.78 -8.01
CA ILE A 51 -50.99 9.49 -7.53
C ILE A 51 -50.52 9.68 -6.08
N GLY A 52 -51.40 10.26 -5.26
CA GLY A 52 -51.14 10.59 -3.87
C GLY A 52 -51.92 9.66 -2.94
N GLN A 53 -51.65 8.37 -2.99
CA GLN A 53 -52.05 7.37 -1.99
C GLN A 53 -51.50 6.03 -2.48
N LEU A 54 -50.39 5.58 -1.89
CA LEU A 54 -49.75 4.24 -1.91
C LEU A 54 -48.21 4.39 -1.87
N ALA A 55 -47.69 5.13 -0.90
CA ALA A 55 -46.26 5.11 -0.57
C ALA A 55 -46.02 5.42 0.91
N ASN A 56 -46.89 4.90 1.79
CA ASN A 56 -46.64 4.89 3.23
C ASN A 56 -46.19 3.48 3.60
N GLY A 57 -44.88 3.32 3.78
CA GLY A 57 -44.28 2.09 4.29
C GLY A 57 -43.11 1.66 3.45
N PHE A 58 -41.96 2.33 3.61
CA PHE A 58 -40.60 1.79 3.62
C PHE A 58 -39.67 2.98 3.89
N GLY A 59 -39.75 3.53 5.10
CA GLY A 59 -38.76 4.49 5.60
C GLY A 59 -37.44 3.77 5.89
N SER A 60 -36.72 3.36 4.84
CA SER A 60 -35.31 3.08 4.98
C SER A 60 -34.63 4.43 5.15
N SER A 61 -34.10 4.68 6.35
CA SER A 61 -33.22 5.81 6.61
C SER A 61 -31.95 5.61 5.77
N TYR A 62 -32.00 6.03 4.50
CA TYR A 62 -30.81 6.21 3.70
C TYR A 62 -30.03 7.36 4.35
N HIS A 63 -29.09 7.00 5.21
CA HIS A 63 -28.05 7.93 5.62
C HIS A 63 -27.34 8.41 4.35
N SER A 64 -27.60 9.65 3.96
CA SER A 64 -26.86 10.35 2.91
C SER A 64 -25.46 10.63 3.45
N TYR A 65 -24.52 9.74 3.17
CA TYR A 65 -23.11 9.96 3.49
C TYR A 65 -22.54 10.97 2.48
N THR A 66 -22.53 12.25 2.86
CA THR A 66 -21.93 13.30 2.04
C THR A 66 -20.46 13.44 2.41
N ALA A 67 -19.56 12.97 1.53
CA ALA A 67 -18.12 13.22 1.65
C ALA A 67 -17.70 14.31 0.67
N ASN A 68 -16.82 15.22 1.09
CA ASN A 68 -16.30 16.27 0.21
C ASN A 68 -15.43 15.65 -0.89
N MET A 69 -15.65 16.03 -2.15
CA MET A 69 -14.80 15.58 -3.25
C MET A 69 -13.40 16.17 -3.11
N VAL A 70 -12.42 15.29 -2.95
CA VAL A 70 -11.00 15.62 -2.74
C VAL A 70 -10.27 15.96 -4.06
N ALA A 71 -10.84 15.52 -5.19
CA ALA A 71 -10.37 15.78 -6.55
C ALA A 71 -11.55 15.76 -7.53
N ASP A 72 -11.37 16.35 -8.72
CA ASP A 72 -12.35 16.27 -9.81
C ASP A 72 -12.74 14.81 -10.12
N ARG A 73 -14.00 14.57 -10.48
CA ARG A 73 -14.53 13.22 -10.74
C ARG A 73 -13.68 12.41 -11.72
N HIS A 74 -13.03 13.05 -12.69
CA HIS A 74 -12.22 12.40 -13.73
C HIS A 74 -10.72 12.74 -13.68
N ALA A 75 -10.23 13.36 -12.60
CA ALA A 75 -8.79 13.60 -12.45
C ALA A 75 -7.97 12.30 -12.51
N ALA A 76 -6.88 12.31 -13.27
CA ALA A 76 -6.00 11.15 -13.44
C ALA A 76 -5.22 10.78 -12.18
N GLU A 77 -4.95 11.75 -11.30
CA GLU A 77 -4.09 11.57 -10.11
C GLU A 77 -4.86 11.88 -8.81
N TYR A 78 -4.44 11.25 -7.71
CA TYR A 78 -4.90 11.64 -6.37
C TYR A 78 -4.37 13.03 -6.00
N ASN A 79 -5.17 13.81 -5.27
CA ASN A 79 -4.71 15.05 -4.69
C ASN A 79 -3.78 14.79 -3.49
N MET A 80 -2.47 14.80 -3.77
CA MET A 80 -1.40 14.57 -2.79
C MET A 80 -0.77 15.89 -2.28
N ARG A 81 -1.53 16.99 -2.31
CA ARG A 81 -1.09 18.35 -1.99
C ARG A 81 -1.82 18.98 -0.80
N HIS A 82 -2.49 18.19 0.05
CA HIS A 82 -3.06 18.69 1.30
C HIS A 82 -1.96 19.17 2.26
N LYS A 83 -2.34 19.77 3.38
CA LYS A 83 -1.39 20.28 4.38
C LYS A 83 -0.41 19.22 4.86
N ASN A 84 -0.90 18.00 5.12
CA ASN A 84 -0.11 16.89 5.64
C ASN A 84 -0.14 15.71 4.66
N ARG A 85 0.92 14.90 4.63
CA ARG A 85 0.88 13.61 3.91
C ARG A 85 -0.14 12.68 4.55
N GLY A 86 -0.15 12.63 5.87
CA GLY A 86 -0.99 11.77 6.68
C GLY A 86 -0.18 10.85 7.58
N MET A 87 -0.91 9.96 8.25
CA MET A 87 -0.35 9.10 9.29
C MET A 87 0.21 7.81 8.67
N ALA A 88 1.34 7.36 9.20
CA ALA A 88 1.92 6.05 8.94
C ALA A 88 2.00 5.26 10.24
N LEU A 89 1.20 4.20 10.36
CA LEU A 89 1.17 3.33 11.54
C LEU A 89 1.99 2.07 11.25
N ILE A 90 3.06 1.83 12.01
CA ILE A 90 3.90 0.63 11.85
C ILE A 90 3.69 -0.25 13.07
N PHE A 91 3.10 -1.42 12.87
CA PHE A 91 2.96 -2.47 13.89
C PHE A 91 4.07 -3.49 13.70
N ASN A 92 5.04 -3.49 14.62
CA ASN A 92 6.21 -4.35 14.56
C ASN A 92 6.16 -5.39 15.67
N HIS A 93 5.99 -6.67 15.28
CA HIS A 93 5.93 -7.78 16.21
C HIS A 93 7.23 -8.60 16.14
N GLU A 94 8.02 -8.52 17.18
CA GLU A 94 9.24 -9.28 17.38
C GLU A 94 8.99 -10.49 18.28
N ASN A 95 8.24 -10.31 19.37
CA ASN A 95 8.01 -11.34 20.39
C ASN A 95 6.53 -11.68 20.51
N PHE A 96 6.26 -12.96 20.77
CA PHE A 96 4.90 -13.52 20.80
C PHE A 96 4.71 -14.32 22.10
N GLU A 97 3.50 -14.26 22.63
CA GLU A 97 3.06 -15.08 23.78
C GLU A 97 2.54 -16.45 23.32
N VAL A 98 2.36 -16.63 22.00
CA VAL A 98 1.96 -17.88 21.37
C VAL A 98 3.13 -18.87 21.37
N PRO A 99 3.06 -20.02 22.07
CA PRO A 99 4.21 -20.91 22.28
C PRO A 99 4.81 -21.52 21.00
N THR A 100 4.01 -21.64 19.94
CA THR A 100 4.43 -22.20 18.66
C THR A 100 5.24 -21.23 17.81
N LEU A 101 5.21 -19.93 18.14
CA LEU A 101 5.87 -18.88 17.35
C LEU A 101 7.23 -18.51 17.92
N LYS A 102 8.24 -18.54 17.06
CA LYS A 102 9.61 -18.10 17.40
C LYS A 102 9.72 -16.58 17.32
N SER A 103 10.64 -15.99 18.07
CA SER A 103 10.97 -14.56 17.97
C SER A 103 11.45 -14.17 16.56
N ARG A 104 11.12 -12.95 16.12
CA ARG A 104 11.39 -12.41 14.78
C ARG A 104 12.60 -11.47 14.75
N ALA A 105 13.76 -11.95 15.17
CA ALA A 105 15.02 -11.18 15.15
C ALA A 105 15.29 -10.51 13.78
N GLY A 106 15.64 -9.22 13.79
CA GLY A 106 15.85 -8.43 12.57
C GLY A 106 14.61 -7.67 12.07
N THR A 107 13.41 -7.92 12.61
CA THR A 107 12.22 -7.13 12.26
C THR A 107 12.34 -5.66 12.67
N ASN A 108 13.16 -5.36 13.69
CA ASN A 108 13.44 -3.98 14.10
C ASN A 108 14.21 -3.21 13.01
N VAL A 109 15.09 -3.88 12.26
CA VAL A 109 15.81 -3.27 11.13
C VAL A 109 14.84 -2.88 10.01
N ASP A 110 13.87 -3.75 9.71
CA ASP A 110 12.80 -3.44 8.76
C ASP A 110 11.97 -2.24 9.24
N CYS A 111 11.58 -2.26 10.52
CA CYS A 111 10.79 -1.20 11.13
C CYS A 111 11.49 0.17 11.10
N GLU A 112 12.77 0.22 11.47
CA GLU A 112 13.56 1.44 11.49
C GLU A 112 13.79 2.00 10.09
N ASN A 113 14.11 1.13 9.12
CA ASN A 113 14.28 1.53 7.73
C ASN A 113 12.98 2.08 7.13
N LEU A 114 11.86 1.39 7.35
CA LEU A 114 10.57 1.84 6.86
C LEU A 114 10.18 3.17 7.52
N ALA A 115 10.33 3.29 8.84
CA ALA A 115 10.04 4.53 9.55
C ALA A 115 10.88 5.71 9.02
N ARG A 116 12.17 5.49 8.75
CA ARG A 116 13.06 6.51 8.18
C ARG A 116 12.60 6.97 6.81
N VAL A 117 12.29 6.04 5.90
CA VAL A 117 11.89 6.39 4.52
C VAL A 117 10.50 7.03 4.48
N LEU A 118 9.56 6.58 5.31
CA LEU A 118 8.24 7.21 5.39
C LEU A 118 8.30 8.65 5.93
N LYS A 119 9.21 8.93 6.88
CA LYS A 119 9.48 10.32 7.30
C LYS A 119 10.04 11.18 6.15
N GLN A 120 10.89 10.61 5.29
CA GLN A 120 11.40 11.32 4.10
C GLN A 120 10.31 11.61 3.05
N LEU A 121 9.20 10.85 3.08
CA LEU A 121 8.00 11.05 2.28
C LEU A 121 6.92 11.89 2.98
N ASP A 122 7.30 12.55 4.07
CA ASP A 122 6.51 13.53 4.83
C ASP A 122 5.37 12.93 5.67
N PHE A 123 5.39 11.62 5.96
CA PHE A 123 4.42 10.96 6.85
C PHE A 123 4.67 11.26 8.33
N ASP A 124 3.59 11.37 9.11
CA ASP A 124 3.65 11.29 10.58
C ASP A 124 3.71 9.82 11.01
N VAL A 125 4.92 9.34 11.30
CA VAL A 125 5.19 7.92 11.58
C VAL A 125 5.02 7.60 13.07
N LYS A 126 4.13 6.66 13.37
CA LYS A 126 3.93 6.08 14.71
C LYS A 126 4.27 4.58 14.69
N VAL A 127 5.19 4.18 15.56
CA VAL A 127 5.65 2.80 15.68
C VAL A 127 5.08 2.18 16.94
N PHE A 128 4.49 1.00 16.81
CA PHE A 128 3.93 0.21 17.90
C PHE A 128 4.63 -1.15 17.94
N LYS A 129 5.26 -1.46 19.07
CA LYS A 129 6.03 -2.70 19.26
C LYS A 129 5.24 -3.72 20.07
N ASP A 130 5.21 -4.96 19.59
CA ASP A 130 4.66 -6.13 20.29
C ASP A 130 3.25 -5.86 20.89
N CYS A 131 2.34 -5.29 20.10
CA CYS A 131 0.97 -5.03 20.58
C CYS A 131 0.16 -6.32 20.72
N SER A 132 -0.66 -6.40 21.76
CA SER A 132 -1.77 -7.36 21.79
C SER A 132 -2.82 -7.00 20.74
N LEU A 133 -3.67 -7.95 20.37
CA LEU A 133 -4.76 -7.72 19.41
C LEU A 133 -5.69 -6.60 19.90
N LYS A 134 -5.92 -6.53 21.21
CA LYS A 134 -6.71 -5.45 21.82
C LYS A 134 -6.05 -4.08 21.62
N GLN A 135 -4.76 -3.96 21.93
CA GLN A 135 -4.01 -2.71 21.75
C GLN A 135 -3.94 -2.31 20.27
N LEU A 136 -3.69 -3.28 19.39
CA LEU A 136 -3.65 -3.06 17.95
C LEU A 136 -4.99 -2.48 17.46
N LYS A 137 -6.12 -3.09 17.84
CA LYS A 137 -7.46 -2.56 17.50
C LYS A 137 -7.69 -1.16 18.05
N GLN A 138 -7.29 -0.90 19.29
CA GLN A 138 -7.41 0.44 19.89
C GLN A 138 -6.61 1.50 19.13
N HIS A 139 -5.39 1.18 18.68
CA HIS A 139 -4.59 2.11 17.89
C HIS A 139 -5.17 2.36 16.50
N ILE A 140 -5.72 1.33 15.86
CA ILE A 140 -6.39 1.43 14.55
C ILE A 140 -7.68 2.25 14.66
N GLU A 141 -8.50 1.96 15.66
CA GLU A 141 -9.73 2.69 15.94
C GLU A 141 -9.43 4.16 16.25
N TRP A 142 -8.48 4.43 17.15
CA TRP A 142 -8.01 5.79 17.44
C TRP A 142 -7.58 6.53 16.18
N ALA A 143 -6.84 5.86 15.28
CA ALA A 143 -6.42 6.44 14.02
C ALA A 143 -7.61 6.74 13.10
N SER A 144 -8.56 5.82 12.94
CA SER A 144 -9.75 6.04 12.10
C SER A 144 -10.65 7.18 12.58
N GLN A 145 -10.63 7.47 13.89
CA GLN A 145 -11.40 8.55 14.50
C GLN A 145 -10.72 9.91 14.37
N GLN A 146 -9.48 9.99 13.87
CA GLN A 146 -8.81 11.26 13.63
C GLN A 146 -9.44 12.01 12.44
N ASP A 147 -9.26 13.32 12.43
CA ASP A 147 -9.64 14.14 11.29
C ASP A 147 -8.59 14.07 10.18
N HIS A 148 -8.92 13.36 9.09
CA HIS A 148 -8.05 13.22 7.93
C HIS A 148 -8.34 14.19 6.79
N ARG A 149 -9.18 15.22 6.99
CA ARG A 149 -9.50 16.20 5.92
C ARG A 149 -8.26 16.87 5.33
N ASP A 150 -7.27 17.18 6.17
CA ASP A 150 -6.00 17.82 5.79
C ASP A 150 -4.87 16.84 5.43
N ASN A 151 -5.15 15.52 5.45
CA ASN A 151 -4.19 14.48 5.11
C ASN A 151 -4.37 14.03 3.66
N ASP A 152 -3.30 13.71 2.95
CA ASP A 152 -3.44 13.13 1.60
C ASP A 152 -3.93 11.69 1.65
N CYS A 153 -3.37 10.89 2.55
CA CYS A 153 -3.55 9.45 2.60
C CYS A 153 -3.34 8.89 4.01
N ILE A 154 -3.50 7.57 4.16
CA ILE A 154 -3.07 6.84 5.35
C ILE A 154 -2.26 5.62 4.93
N LEU A 155 -1.26 5.26 5.75
CA LEU A 155 -0.45 4.09 5.56
C LEU A 155 -0.44 3.25 6.84
N VAL A 156 -0.66 1.95 6.70
CA VAL A 156 -0.56 0.96 7.77
C VAL A 156 0.43 -0.12 7.34
N ALA A 157 1.50 -0.30 8.10
CA ALA A 157 2.46 -1.37 7.90
C ALA A 157 2.37 -2.38 9.05
N ILE A 158 2.31 -3.67 8.72
CA ILE A 158 2.27 -4.74 9.72
C ILE A 158 3.43 -5.70 9.43
N LEU A 159 4.36 -5.80 10.39
CA LEU A 159 5.52 -6.69 10.36
C LEU A 159 5.31 -7.78 11.41
N SER A 160 4.85 -8.96 10.99
CA SER A 160 4.53 -10.05 11.93
C SER A 160 4.77 -11.44 11.34
N HIS A 161 4.44 -12.47 12.13
CA HIS A 161 4.15 -13.80 11.60
C HIS A 161 2.75 -13.78 10.97
N GLY A 162 2.54 -14.73 10.07
CA GLY A 162 1.24 -14.96 9.47
C GLY A 162 1.14 -16.38 8.98
N GLU A 163 -0.08 -16.75 8.65
CA GLU A 163 -0.45 -17.96 7.95
C GLU A 163 -1.51 -17.56 6.91
N LEU A 164 -2.00 -18.52 6.13
CA LEU A 164 -2.93 -18.22 5.04
C LEU A 164 -4.18 -17.48 5.56
N GLY A 165 -4.29 -16.19 5.22
CA GLY A 165 -5.42 -15.34 5.60
C GLY A 165 -5.42 -14.80 7.04
N TYR A 166 -4.40 -15.12 7.85
CA TYR A 166 -4.27 -14.63 9.22
C TYR A 166 -2.92 -13.99 9.50
N ILE A 167 -2.93 -13.02 10.40
CA ILE A 167 -1.75 -12.32 10.90
C ILE A 167 -1.74 -12.46 12.42
N TYR A 168 -0.56 -12.59 13.01
CA TYR A 168 -0.43 -12.68 14.45
C TYR A 168 -0.22 -11.31 15.08
N ALA A 169 -1.00 -11.00 16.12
CA ALA A 169 -0.62 -10.03 17.14
C ALA A 169 0.26 -10.74 18.19
N LYS A 170 0.65 -10.04 19.27
CA LYS A 170 1.47 -10.64 20.33
C LYS A 170 0.81 -11.88 20.97
N ASP A 171 -0.49 -11.81 21.19
CA ASP A 171 -1.29 -12.75 21.99
C ASP A 171 -2.23 -13.64 21.15
N ALA A 172 -2.70 -13.17 20.00
CA ALA A 172 -3.69 -13.88 19.19
C ALA A 172 -3.54 -13.61 17.69
N GLN A 173 -4.06 -14.52 16.87
CA GLN A 173 -4.20 -14.30 15.43
C GLN A 173 -5.48 -13.51 15.09
N TYR A 174 -5.43 -12.78 13.98
CA TYR A 174 -6.55 -12.01 13.46
C TYR A 174 -6.51 -11.96 11.94
N LYS A 175 -7.66 -11.62 11.34
CA LYS A 175 -7.78 -11.40 9.90
C LYS A 175 -7.57 -9.92 9.58
N LEU A 176 -6.94 -9.63 8.44
CA LEU A 176 -6.66 -8.26 8.03
C LEU A 176 -7.93 -7.41 7.82
N ASP A 177 -9.07 -8.04 7.53
CA ASP A 177 -10.39 -7.37 7.44
C ASP A 177 -10.82 -6.67 8.72
N GLN A 178 -10.41 -7.19 9.88
CA GLN A 178 -10.63 -6.53 11.16
C GLN A 178 -9.84 -5.22 11.28
N ILE A 179 -8.86 -4.96 10.40
CA ILE A 179 -8.04 -3.75 10.45
C ILE A 179 -8.49 -2.75 9.40
N TRP A 180 -8.59 -3.17 8.14
CA TRP A 180 -8.94 -2.24 7.06
C TRP A 180 -10.40 -1.77 7.13
N SER A 181 -11.30 -2.53 7.78
CA SER A 181 -12.73 -2.18 7.93
C SER A 181 -12.97 -0.86 8.67
N TYR A 182 -12.06 -0.46 9.58
CA TYR A 182 -12.13 0.82 10.27
C TYR A 182 -11.89 2.03 9.35
N PHE A 183 -11.26 1.82 8.18
CA PHE A 183 -10.95 2.89 7.23
C PHE A 183 -11.89 2.91 6.03
N THR A 184 -13.02 2.17 6.08
CA THR A 184 -14.03 2.26 5.03
C THR A 184 -14.74 3.62 5.10
N PRO A 185 -15.33 4.10 3.99
CA PRO A 185 -16.02 5.39 3.98
C PRO A 185 -17.12 5.55 5.03
N GLN A 186 -17.71 4.44 5.50
CA GLN A 186 -18.72 4.43 6.56
C GLN A 186 -18.11 4.75 7.95
N HIS A 187 -16.93 4.22 8.24
CA HIS A 187 -16.26 4.37 9.54
C HIS A 187 -15.32 5.56 9.58
N CYS A 188 -14.69 5.91 8.45
CA CYS A 188 -13.78 7.04 8.32
C CYS A 188 -14.12 7.91 7.08
N PRO A 189 -15.18 8.73 7.13
CA PRO A 189 -15.59 9.57 6.01
C PRO A 189 -14.52 10.59 5.57
N SER A 190 -13.66 11.02 6.49
CA SER A 190 -12.58 11.99 6.21
C SER A 190 -11.48 11.43 5.29
N LEU A 191 -11.41 10.10 5.11
CA LEU A 191 -10.57 9.39 4.14
C LEU A 191 -11.33 8.95 2.86
N GLY A 192 -12.57 9.39 2.68
CA GLY A 192 -13.33 9.13 1.44
C GLY A 192 -12.60 9.71 0.22
N GLY A 193 -12.38 8.90 -0.82
CA GLY A 193 -11.67 9.32 -2.03
C GLY A 193 -10.15 9.45 -1.91
N LYS A 194 -9.57 9.11 -0.75
CA LYS A 194 -8.12 9.20 -0.46
C LYS A 194 -7.47 7.82 -0.41
N PRO A 195 -6.21 7.65 -0.84
CA PRO A 195 -5.56 6.35 -0.83
C PRO A 195 -5.32 5.82 0.59
N LYS A 196 -5.58 4.52 0.77
CA LYS A 196 -5.42 3.76 2.01
C LYS A 196 -4.47 2.60 1.75
N LEU A 197 -3.23 2.75 2.22
CA LEU A 197 -2.11 1.88 1.87
C LEU A 197 -1.83 0.89 3.01
N PHE A 198 -1.72 -0.39 2.68
CA PHE A 198 -1.40 -1.46 3.62
C PHE A 198 -0.18 -2.23 3.14
N PHE A 199 0.89 -2.25 3.93
CA PHE A 199 2.11 -3.02 3.64
C PHE A 199 2.26 -4.13 4.66
N ILE A 200 2.12 -5.38 4.21
CA ILE A 200 1.99 -6.55 5.08
C ILE A 200 3.19 -7.48 4.88
N GLN A 201 4.11 -7.47 5.83
CA GLN A 201 5.19 -8.44 5.95
C GLN A 201 4.75 -9.53 6.93
N ALA A 202 4.14 -10.58 6.38
CA ALA A 202 3.76 -11.79 7.08
C ALA A 202 3.81 -12.97 6.11
N CYS A 203 4.13 -14.17 6.59
CA CYS A 203 3.97 -15.37 5.79
C CYS A 203 2.47 -15.56 5.47
N GLN A 204 2.16 -16.12 4.30
CA GLN A 204 0.79 -16.45 3.92
C GLN A 204 0.58 -17.95 3.77
N GLY A 205 1.52 -18.77 4.24
CA GLY A 205 1.51 -20.22 4.22
C GLY A 205 2.93 -20.79 4.25
N ASP A 206 3.01 -22.11 4.12
CA ASP A 206 4.26 -22.87 4.29
C ASP A 206 4.83 -23.42 2.98
N ARG A 207 4.21 -23.13 1.82
CA ARG A 207 4.74 -23.58 0.53
C ARG A 207 6.03 -22.82 0.20
N LEU A 208 7.01 -23.55 -0.30
CA LEU A 208 8.28 -23.02 -0.75
C LEU A 208 8.23 -22.84 -2.26
N ASP A 209 8.83 -21.76 -2.78
CA ASP A 209 8.95 -21.49 -4.21
C ASP A 209 10.37 -21.86 -4.65
N PRO A 210 10.57 -23.01 -5.31
CA PRO A 210 11.90 -23.44 -5.75
C PRO A 210 12.48 -22.54 -6.85
N GLY A 211 11.67 -21.63 -7.42
CA GLY A 211 12.05 -20.87 -8.60
C GLY A 211 12.20 -21.74 -9.85
N VAL A 212 12.42 -21.08 -10.99
CA VAL A 212 12.77 -21.73 -12.25
C VAL A 212 13.95 -20.97 -12.86
N THR A 213 15.03 -21.68 -13.21
CA THR A 213 16.16 -21.09 -13.93
C THR A 213 15.74 -20.72 -15.36
N MET A 214 15.69 -19.42 -15.66
CA MET A 214 15.32 -18.97 -17.01
C MET A 214 16.42 -19.27 -18.04
N LYS A 215 16.18 -20.23 -18.94
CA LYS A 215 16.91 -20.36 -20.22
C LYS A 215 16.08 -19.72 -21.34
N ARG A 216 16.74 -19.03 -22.29
CA ARG A 216 16.06 -18.36 -23.41
C ARG A 216 15.33 -19.37 -24.33
N ILE A 217 13.99 -19.21 -24.38
CA ILE A 217 13.01 -19.60 -25.43
C ILE A 217 12.60 -21.09 -25.53
N ASN A 218 11.39 -21.45 -25.06
CA ASN A 218 10.14 -21.70 -25.83
C ASN A 218 9.06 -22.31 -24.90
N ARG A 219 7.80 -21.90 -25.13
CA ARG A 219 6.57 -22.08 -24.32
C ARG A 219 6.33 -23.43 -23.64
N THR A 220 5.80 -23.38 -22.42
CA THR A 220 4.58 -24.10 -22.00
C THR A 220 4.00 -23.45 -20.72
N GLU A 221 2.70 -23.19 -20.73
CA GLU A 221 1.92 -22.74 -19.57
C GLU A 221 1.49 -23.94 -18.72
N THR A 222 1.20 -23.72 -17.44
CA THR A 222 0.50 -24.71 -16.61
C THR A 222 -0.41 -23.98 -15.63
N ASP A 223 -1.71 -24.23 -15.77
CA ASP A 223 -2.76 -23.77 -14.87
C ASP A 223 -2.71 -24.55 -13.56
N GLY A 224 -2.75 -23.82 -12.45
CA GLY A 224 -2.79 -24.36 -11.09
C GLY A 224 -3.80 -23.60 -10.25
N GLU A 225 -5.09 -23.85 -10.51
CA GLU A 225 -6.20 -23.31 -9.72
C GLU A 225 -6.22 -23.99 -8.34
N THR A 226 -5.89 -23.25 -7.28
CA THR A 226 -6.33 -23.59 -5.93
C THR A 226 -7.22 -22.46 -5.44
N SER A 227 -8.51 -22.75 -5.28
CA SER A 227 -9.53 -21.80 -4.83
C SER A 227 -9.27 -21.36 -3.38
N MET A 228 -8.42 -20.36 -3.22
CA MET A 228 -7.98 -19.87 -1.91
C MET A 228 -8.70 -18.54 -1.63
N SER A 229 -9.86 -18.61 -0.98
CA SER A 229 -10.71 -17.43 -0.76
C SER A 229 -10.12 -16.49 0.30
N TYR A 230 -9.61 -15.34 -0.13
CA TYR A 230 -9.37 -14.18 0.75
C TYR A 230 -10.30 -13.05 0.32
N LYS A 231 -10.91 -12.37 1.31
CA LYS A 231 -11.87 -11.29 1.03
C LYS A 231 -11.10 -9.99 0.81
N ILE A 232 -10.98 -9.60 -0.46
CA ILE A 232 -10.49 -8.28 -0.85
C ILE A 232 -11.59 -7.25 -0.54
N PRO A 233 -11.26 -6.06 0.00
CA PRO A 233 -12.24 -5.01 0.20
C PRO A 233 -12.97 -4.69 -1.11
N LEU A 234 -14.30 -4.64 -1.08
CA LEU A 234 -15.12 -4.18 -2.22
C LEU A 234 -15.08 -2.65 -2.39
N HIS A 235 -14.18 -1.98 -1.68
CA HIS A 235 -14.14 -0.53 -1.51
C HIS A 235 -12.98 0.09 -2.29
N ALA A 236 -13.27 1.24 -2.90
CA ALA A 236 -12.29 2.02 -3.68
C ALA A 236 -11.16 2.58 -2.80
N ASP A 237 -10.04 2.88 -3.46
CA ASP A 237 -8.89 3.60 -2.92
C ASP A 237 -8.07 2.83 -1.87
N PHE A 238 -8.17 1.50 -1.85
CA PHE A 238 -7.29 0.64 -1.05
C PHE A 238 -6.15 0.07 -1.91
N LEU A 239 -4.95 0.01 -1.34
CA LEU A 239 -3.83 -0.75 -1.88
C LEU A 239 -3.27 -1.62 -0.77
N ILE A 240 -3.11 -2.91 -1.04
CA ILE A 240 -2.56 -3.88 -0.10
C ILE A 240 -1.39 -4.57 -0.79
N ALA A 241 -0.18 -4.42 -0.27
CA ALA A 241 1.00 -5.14 -0.73
C ALA A 241 1.45 -6.15 0.33
N TYR A 242 1.32 -7.43 0.01
CA TYR A 242 1.83 -8.54 0.80
C TYR A 242 3.25 -8.89 0.36
N SER A 243 4.10 -9.25 1.32
CA SER A 243 5.48 -9.65 1.05
C SER A 243 5.62 -10.92 0.20
N THR A 244 4.60 -11.77 0.17
CA THR A 244 4.58 -13.04 -0.55
C THR A 244 3.17 -13.34 -1.05
N ILE A 245 3.06 -14.17 -2.08
CA ILE A 245 1.78 -14.65 -2.60
C ILE A 245 1.06 -15.58 -1.59
N PRO A 246 -0.28 -15.61 -1.58
CA PRO A 246 -1.04 -16.49 -0.71
C PRO A 246 -0.59 -17.95 -0.76
N GLY A 247 -0.31 -18.52 0.41
CA GLY A 247 0.13 -19.91 0.57
C GLY A 247 1.63 -20.11 0.55
N PHE A 248 2.45 -19.07 0.33
CA PHE A 248 3.91 -19.18 0.26
C PHE A 248 4.63 -18.54 1.46
N TYR A 249 5.87 -18.99 1.69
CA TYR A 249 6.73 -18.50 2.75
C TYR A 249 7.24 -17.08 2.45
N SER A 250 7.59 -16.33 3.51
CA SER A 250 8.21 -15.00 3.40
C SER A 250 9.55 -15.00 4.15
N TRP A 251 10.62 -14.76 3.41
CA TRP A 251 11.99 -14.84 3.88
C TRP A 251 12.43 -13.59 4.62
N ARG A 252 13.21 -13.81 5.68
CA ARG A 252 13.81 -12.76 6.48
C ARG A 252 15.23 -13.14 6.89
N ASN A 253 16.15 -12.21 6.68
CA ASN A 253 17.49 -12.28 7.23
C ASN A 253 17.47 -11.66 8.65
N THR A 254 18.13 -12.29 9.61
CA THR A 254 18.11 -11.85 11.00
C THR A 254 18.94 -10.62 11.30
N THR A 255 19.90 -10.27 10.45
CA THR A 255 20.74 -9.09 10.61
C THR A 255 20.31 -7.96 9.67
N ARG A 256 19.88 -8.29 8.45
CA ARG A 256 19.58 -7.30 7.39
C ARG A 256 18.09 -6.98 7.21
N GLY A 257 17.18 -7.75 7.81
CA GLY A 257 15.73 -7.59 7.64
C GLY A 257 15.16 -8.45 6.51
N SER A 258 13.89 -8.23 6.15
CA SER A 258 13.20 -9.00 5.10
C SER A 258 13.53 -8.49 3.70
N TRP A 259 13.54 -9.40 2.71
CA TRP A 259 13.84 -9.03 1.31
C TRP A 259 12.83 -8.03 0.75
N PHE A 260 11.56 -8.22 1.09
CA PHE A 260 10.49 -7.30 0.71
C PHE A 260 10.67 -5.92 1.34
N MET A 261 10.93 -5.82 2.64
CA MET A 261 11.07 -4.52 3.32
C MET A 261 12.35 -3.79 2.90
N GLN A 262 13.45 -4.50 2.71
CA GLN A 262 14.68 -3.94 2.14
C GLN A 262 14.42 -3.34 0.75
N SER A 263 13.79 -4.10 -0.14
CA SER A 263 13.47 -3.66 -1.51
C SER A 263 12.48 -2.50 -1.53
N LEU A 264 11.43 -2.57 -0.70
CA LEU A 264 10.43 -1.52 -0.55
C LEU A 264 11.06 -0.21 -0.06
N CYS A 265 11.88 -0.26 0.99
CA CYS A 265 12.54 0.92 1.53
C CYS A 265 13.53 1.52 0.52
N ALA A 266 14.27 0.68 -0.22
CA ALA A 266 15.20 1.15 -1.24
C ALA A 266 14.49 1.87 -2.39
N GLU A 267 13.40 1.30 -2.90
CA GLU A 267 12.61 1.91 -3.97
C GLU A 267 11.86 3.16 -3.51
N LEU A 268 11.27 3.16 -2.31
CA LEU A 268 10.64 4.36 -1.74
C LEU A 268 11.65 5.49 -1.53
N ALA A 269 12.87 5.17 -1.07
CA ALA A 269 13.91 6.18 -0.86
C ALA A 269 14.45 6.78 -2.17
N ALA A 270 14.67 5.94 -3.19
CA ALA A 270 15.24 6.37 -4.47
C ALA A 270 14.20 7.02 -5.39
N ASN A 271 13.00 6.45 -5.44
CA ASN A 271 12.00 6.73 -6.46
C ASN A 271 10.64 7.18 -5.91
N GLY A 272 10.44 7.19 -4.58
CA GLY A 272 9.14 7.48 -3.95
C GLY A 272 8.54 8.84 -4.33
N LYS A 273 9.37 9.84 -4.62
CA LYS A 273 8.93 11.17 -5.09
C LYS A 273 8.87 11.33 -6.62
N ARG A 274 9.32 10.33 -7.38
CA ARG A 274 9.47 10.39 -8.85
C ARG A 274 8.44 9.55 -9.58
N LEU A 275 8.20 8.34 -9.08
CA LEU A 275 7.34 7.35 -9.72
C LEU A 275 5.97 7.26 -9.03
N ASP A 276 5.00 6.72 -9.74
CA ASP A 276 3.74 6.30 -9.11
C ASP A 276 3.93 5.01 -8.29
N ILE A 277 3.04 4.81 -7.32
CA ILE A 277 3.15 3.71 -6.36
C ILE A 277 3.14 2.33 -7.02
N LEU A 278 2.40 2.14 -8.11
CA LEU A 278 2.27 0.82 -8.74
C LEU A 278 3.55 0.49 -9.50
N THR A 279 4.09 1.43 -10.29
CA THR A 279 5.40 1.28 -10.93
C THR A 279 6.50 1.03 -9.90
N LEU A 280 6.47 1.75 -8.77
CA LEU A 280 7.42 1.55 -7.68
C LEU A 280 7.33 0.13 -7.11
N LEU A 281 6.11 -0.34 -6.81
CA LEU A 281 5.90 -1.70 -6.30
C LEU A 281 6.25 -2.78 -7.33
N THR A 282 6.14 -2.50 -8.64
CA THR A 282 6.67 -3.40 -9.69
C THR A 282 8.18 -3.55 -9.58
N PHE A 283 8.94 -2.46 -9.36
CA PHE A 283 10.39 -2.55 -9.15
C PHE A 283 10.74 -3.22 -7.82
N VAL A 284 9.92 -3.07 -6.79
CA VAL A 284 10.06 -3.87 -5.56
C VAL A 284 9.93 -5.36 -5.87
N CYS A 285 8.92 -5.77 -6.64
CA CYS A 285 8.78 -7.17 -7.06
C CYS A 285 9.99 -7.65 -7.86
N GLN A 286 10.49 -6.83 -8.79
CA GLN A 286 11.67 -7.16 -9.59
C GLN A 286 12.89 -7.40 -8.71
N ARG A 287 13.20 -6.49 -7.77
CA ARG A 287 14.34 -6.68 -6.84
C ARG A 287 14.19 -7.94 -6.00
N VAL A 288 13.02 -8.18 -5.42
CA VAL A 288 12.79 -9.39 -4.60
C VAL A 288 12.98 -10.66 -5.43
N ALA A 289 12.52 -10.67 -6.69
CA ALA A 289 12.64 -11.82 -7.57
C ALA A 289 14.07 -12.04 -8.10
N VAL A 290 14.82 -10.98 -8.39
CA VAL A 290 16.14 -11.06 -9.05
C VAL A 290 17.27 -11.14 -8.03
N ASP A 291 17.27 -10.28 -7.01
CA ASP A 291 18.44 -10.05 -6.15
C ASP A 291 18.52 -11.02 -4.96
N PHE A 292 17.45 -11.76 -4.68
CA PHE A 292 17.36 -12.58 -3.48
C PHE A 292 17.11 -14.06 -3.78
N GLU A 293 17.80 -14.91 -3.04
CA GLU A 293 17.69 -16.36 -3.06
C GLU A 293 18.05 -16.90 -1.67
N SER A 294 17.35 -17.94 -1.20
CA SER A 294 17.60 -18.47 0.14
C SER A 294 18.87 -19.32 0.17
N CYS A 295 19.70 -19.14 1.20
CA CYS A 295 20.94 -19.89 1.36
C CYS A 295 20.93 -20.70 2.65
N THR A 296 20.24 -21.85 2.65
CA THR A 296 20.29 -22.81 3.77
C THR A 296 20.87 -24.16 3.33
N PRO A 297 22.20 -24.27 3.13
CA PRO A 297 22.81 -25.50 2.63
C PRO A 297 22.53 -26.72 3.54
N ASP A 298 22.34 -26.49 4.84
CA ASP A 298 22.03 -27.54 5.82
C ASP A 298 20.59 -28.07 5.72
N ASN A 299 19.70 -27.37 5.00
CA ASN A 299 18.34 -27.81 4.74
C ASN A 299 18.02 -27.71 3.24
N PRO A 300 18.20 -28.81 2.48
CA PRO A 300 18.02 -28.82 1.03
C PRO A 300 16.65 -28.35 0.56
N GLU A 301 15.58 -28.61 1.33
CA GLU A 301 14.22 -28.18 0.97
C GLU A 301 14.05 -26.66 1.06
N MET A 302 14.82 -26.01 1.93
CA MET A 302 14.76 -24.56 2.16
C MET A 302 15.85 -23.80 1.41
N HIS A 303 16.77 -24.49 0.73
CA HIS A 303 17.87 -23.90 -0.03
C HIS A 303 17.41 -23.48 -1.43
N GLN A 304 17.99 -22.41 -1.99
CA GLN A 304 17.74 -21.90 -3.34
C GLN A 304 16.28 -21.54 -3.66
N GLN A 305 15.53 -21.14 -2.64
CA GLN A 305 14.13 -20.74 -2.78
C GLN A 305 14.05 -19.26 -3.15
N LYS A 306 12.98 -18.93 -3.87
CA LYS A 306 12.64 -17.58 -4.34
C LYS A 306 11.45 -17.02 -3.58
N GLN A 307 11.14 -15.75 -3.86
CA GLN A 307 9.99 -15.06 -3.31
C GLN A 307 9.53 -14.00 -4.31
N ILE A 308 8.22 -13.73 -4.34
CA ILE A 308 7.68 -12.56 -5.04
C ILE A 308 6.56 -11.92 -4.21
N PRO A 309 6.56 -10.59 -4.03
CA PRO A 309 5.47 -9.88 -3.38
C PRO A 309 4.15 -9.97 -4.17
N CYS A 310 3.02 -9.85 -3.47
CA CYS A 310 1.69 -9.84 -4.06
C CYS A 310 1.04 -8.47 -3.82
N ILE A 311 0.69 -7.77 -4.91
CA ILE A 311 0.12 -6.44 -4.87
C ILE A 311 -1.35 -6.52 -5.29
N THR A 312 -2.24 -6.09 -4.41
CA THR A 312 -3.67 -5.97 -4.68
C THR A 312 -4.06 -4.51 -4.63
N THR A 313 -4.62 -3.98 -5.72
CA THR A 313 -4.98 -2.56 -5.82
C THR A 313 -6.44 -2.39 -6.21
N MET A 314 -7.10 -1.48 -5.49
CA MET A 314 -8.41 -0.93 -5.77
C MET A 314 -8.30 0.60 -5.90
N LEU A 315 -7.09 1.10 -6.16
CA LEU A 315 -6.86 2.52 -6.45
C LEU A 315 -7.60 2.91 -7.72
N THR A 316 -8.25 4.05 -7.69
CA THR A 316 -9.05 4.59 -8.80
C THR A 316 -8.30 5.66 -9.60
N ARG A 317 -7.12 6.07 -9.12
CA ARG A 317 -6.28 7.13 -9.70
C ARG A 317 -4.81 6.81 -9.52
N ILE A 318 -3.96 7.50 -10.26
CA ILE A 318 -2.50 7.41 -10.11
C ILE A 318 -2.09 8.05 -8.78
N LEU A 319 -1.32 7.32 -7.97
CA LEU A 319 -0.79 7.81 -6.70
C LEU A 319 0.71 8.10 -6.84
N ARG A 320 1.11 9.37 -6.71
CA ARG A 320 2.51 9.82 -6.64
C ARG A 320 2.73 10.66 -5.38
N PHE A 321 3.81 10.41 -4.64
CA PHE A 321 4.15 11.26 -3.49
C PHE A 321 4.91 12.51 -3.97
N GLY A 322 4.18 13.55 -4.38
CA GLY A 322 4.80 14.84 -4.74
C GLY A 322 5.42 15.56 -3.53
N GLU A 323 6.33 16.51 -3.75
CA GLU A 323 6.95 17.27 -2.64
C GLU A 323 5.92 18.06 -1.82
N LYS A 324 6.09 18.05 -0.49
CA LYS A 324 5.44 19.01 0.39
C LYS A 324 6.30 20.27 0.43
N GLY A 325 5.81 21.36 -0.15
CA GLY A 325 6.47 22.66 0.01
C GLY A 325 6.53 23.00 1.49
N ALA A 326 7.71 23.37 1.99
CA ALA A 326 7.82 24.01 3.30
C ALA A 326 6.87 25.22 3.27
N LEU A 327 5.89 25.24 4.18
CA LEU A 327 5.08 26.43 4.43
C LEU A 327 6.08 27.56 4.74
N ARG A 328 6.24 28.48 3.78
CA ARG A 328 6.91 29.76 3.98
C ARG A 328 6.00 30.67 4.80
#